data_AF-A0A8J3BZA4-F1
#
_entry.id   AF-A0A8J3BZA4-F1
#
_cell.length_a   1.000
_cell.length_b   1.000
_cell.length_c   1.000
_cell.angle_alpha   90.00
_cell.angle_beta   90.00
_cell.angle_gamma   90.00
#
_symmetry.space_group_name_H-M   'P 1'
#
loop_
_entity.id
_entity.type
_entity.pdbx_description
1 polymer ?
#
loop_
_entity_poly.entity_id
_entity_poly.type
_entity_poly.pdbx_seq_one_letter_code
_entity_poly.pdbx_strand_id
1 'polypeptide(L)'
;MSDERVLKPYDVQISLTVSRDAAWQAVTSPPMLRRWFGWDYDGLDAEIQHIFVTEATLIAPERMGWADGSYLEVTGDEDRCTVRAVREGPDPDDPDRYDAIEEGWRSFLVQLRHLLERRPDGERRTLYLTGHATGREALGLVDGDWTTDGPRTGWTIDAGGHLVVVATRAPLDHPDASRAEVTVSTYGLGDAEFAACREIWTKRWSTVADEAAVTHAGTPAPTG
;
A
#
# COMPACT_ATOMS: atom_id res chain seq x y z
N MET A 1 -19.57 -1.71 -30.04
CA MET A 1 -19.69 -0.60 -29.07
C MET A 1 -18.69 -0.94 -27.99
N SER A 2 -17.52 -0.32 -28.04
CA SER A 2 -16.47 -0.55 -27.06
C SER A 2 -17.00 -0.01 -25.74
N ASP A 3 -17.27 -0.91 -24.80
CA ASP A 3 -17.50 -0.58 -23.40
C ASP A 3 -16.15 -0.10 -22.86
N GLU A 4 -15.83 1.16 -23.16
CA GLU A 4 -14.71 1.87 -22.58
C GLU A 4 -15.05 1.96 -21.09
N ARG A 5 -14.61 0.97 -20.31
CA ARG A 5 -14.85 0.93 -18.87
C ARG A 5 -14.32 2.23 -18.29
N VAL A 6 -15.24 3.14 -17.98
CA VAL A 6 -14.91 4.38 -17.30
C VAL A 6 -14.30 4.00 -15.96
N LEU A 7 -13.02 4.34 -15.77
CA LEU A 7 -12.32 4.11 -14.53
C LEU A 7 -12.98 4.94 -13.42
N LYS A 8 -13.10 4.38 -12.21
CA LYS A 8 -13.70 5.11 -11.08
C LYS A 8 -12.80 6.30 -10.74
N PRO A 9 -13.34 7.50 -10.47
CA PRO A 9 -12.57 8.54 -9.82
C PRO A 9 -12.24 8.14 -8.38
N TYR A 10 -11.16 8.67 -7.85
CA TYR A 10 -10.80 8.52 -6.44
C TYR A 10 -10.01 9.73 -5.95
N ASP A 11 -10.06 9.95 -4.64
CA ASP A 11 -9.25 10.93 -3.92
C ASP A 11 -8.80 10.31 -2.60
N VAL A 12 -7.58 9.78 -2.59
CA VAL A 12 -6.98 9.14 -1.42
C VAL A 12 -5.90 10.07 -0.88
N GLN A 13 -5.96 10.39 0.42
CA GLN A 13 -5.06 11.36 1.00
C GLN A 13 -4.62 11.02 2.41
N ILE A 14 -3.42 11.47 2.75
CA ILE A 14 -2.87 11.43 4.11
C ILE A 14 -2.34 12.81 4.50
N SER A 15 -2.53 13.18 5.76
CA SER A 15 -1.88 14.35 6.37
C SER A 15 -0.70 13.89 7.21
N LEU A 16 0.41 14.63 7.13
CA LEU A 16 1.70 14.29 7.74
C LEU A 16 2.26 15.47 8.53
N THR A 17 3.03 15.18 9.58
CA THR A 17 3.81 16.16 10.36
C THR A 17 5.25 16.26 9.86
N VAL A 18 5.43 16.39 8.54
CA VAL A 18 6.73 16.63 7.90
C VAL A 18 6.58 17.74 6.87
N SER A 19 7.70 18.33 6.45
CA SER A 19 7.69 19.36 5.42
C SER A 19 7.16 18.82 4.09
N ARG A 20 6.55 19.70 3.30
CA ARG A 20 6.15 19.44 1.91
C ARG A 20 7.32 18.90 1.08
N ASP A 21 8.49 19.52 1.21
CA ASP A 21 9.67 19.16 0.40
C ASP A 21 10.18 17.75 0.74
N ALA A 22 10.15 17.35 2.02
CA ALA A 22 10.52 15.99 2.42
C ALA A 22 9.52 14.95 1.89
N ALA A 23 8.21 15.25 1.95
CA ALA A 23 7.19 14.38 1.38
C ALA A 23 7.30 14.30 -0.16
N TRP A 24 7.56 15.41 -0.83
CA TRP A 24 7.77 15.45 -2.28
C TRP A 24 8.97 14.63 -2.70
N GLN A 25 10.09 14.72 -1.97
CA GLN A 25 11.26 13.87 -2.20
C GLN A 25 10.91 12.38 -2.02
N ALA A 26 10.10 12.04 -1.01
CA ALA A 26 9.72 10.66 -0.72
C ALA A 26 8.87 10.01 -1.83
N VAL A 27 8.08 10.79 -2.56
CA VAL A 27 7.22 10.32 -3.66
C VAL A 27 7.86 10.40 -5.04
N THR A 28 9.01 11.07 -5.19
CA THR A 28 9.69 11.24 -6.49
C THR A 28 11.04 10.54 -6.59
N SER A 29 11.71 10.29 -5.46
CA SER A 29 13.04 9.67 -5.45
C SER A 29 12.93 8.13 -5.48
N PRO A 30 13.47 7.42 -6.49
CA PRO A 30 13.39 5.96 -6.56
C PRO A 30 13.92 5.24 -5.29
N PRO A 31 15.05 5.65 -4.68
CA PRO A 31 15.48 5.09 -3.41
C PRO A 31 14.48 5.28 -2.25
N MET A 32 13.71 6.37 -2.24
CA MET A 32 12.66 6.58 -1.23
C MET A 32 11.39 5.81 -1.56
N LEU A 33 10.96 5.80 -2.83
CA LEU A 33 9.84 5.00 -3.32
C LEU A 33 10.01 3.53 -2.95
N ARG A 34 11.22 2.98 -3.10
CA ARG A 34 11.54 1.60 -2.70
C ARG A 34 11.27 1.29 -1.23
N ARG A 35 11.28 2.31 -0.37
CA ARG A 35 11.05 2.22 1.08
C ARG A 35 9.58 2.32 1.48
N TRP A 36 8.62 2.47 0.56
CA TRP A 36 7.20 2.47 0.95
C TRP A 36 6.22 2.00 -0.14
N PHE A 37 6.56 2.16 -1.42
CA PHE A 37 5.70 1.77 -2.53
C PHE A 37 5.69 0.25 -2.71
N GLY A 38 4.52 -0.28 -3.09
CA GLY A 38 4.35 -1.69 -3.46
C GLY A 38 4.70 -2.66 -2.34
N TRP A 39 5.12 -3.86 -2.76
CA TRP A 39 5.70 -4.92 -1.96
C TRP A 39 6.85 -5.56 -2.73
N ASP A 40 7.69 -6.32 -2.04
CA ASP A 40 8.90 -6.91 -2.60
C ASP A 40 8.56 -8.11 -3.47
N TYR A 41 9.08 -8.04 -4.70
CA TYR A 41 9.16 -9.12 -5.67
C TYR A 41 10.27 -8.76 -6.68
N ASP A 42 10.66 -9.68 -7.55
CA ASP A 42 11.82 -9.49 -8.44
C ASP A 42 11.68 -8.34 -9.46
N GLY A 43 10.48 -7.81 -9.66
CA GLY A 43 10.22 -6.73 -10.61
C GLY A 43 9.98 -5.35 -10.01
N LEU A 44 9.99 -5.20 -8.67
CA LEU A 44 9.59 -3.94 -8.02
C LEU A 44 10.45 -2.75 -8.47
N ASP A 45 11.76 -2.93 -8.61
CA ASP A 45 12.66 -1.84 -9.03
C ASP A 45 12.35 -1.38 -10.46
N ALA A 46 12.05 -2.32 -11.35
CA ALA A 46 11.66 -2.02 -12.73
C ALA A 46 10.28 -1.37 -12.79
N GLU A 47 9.35 -1.80 -11.95
CA GLU A 47 8.03 -1.18 -11.80
C GLU A 47 8.12 0.27 -11.31
N ILE A 48 8.92 0.53 -10.27
CA ILE A 48 9.18 1.90 -9.77
C ILE A 48 9.76 2.77 -10.90
N GLN A 49 10.76 2.27 -11.61
CA GLN A 49 11.40 2.99 -12.71
C GLN A 49 10.40 3.27 -13.85
N HIS A 50 9.53 2.32 -14.16
CA HIS A 50 8.52 2.50 -15.20
C HIS A 50 7.47 3.53 -14.77
N ILE A 51 6.81 3.32 -13.63
CA ILE A 51 5.69 4.15 -13.17
C ILE A 51 6.14 5.57 -12.82
N PHE A 52 7.19 5.74 -12.01
CA PHE A 52 7.53 7.03 -11.40
C PHE A 52 8.60 7.83 -12.16
N VAL A 53 9.30 7.20 -13.11
CA VAL A 53 10.37 7.88 -13.87
C VAL A 53 10.07 7.90 -15.37
N THR A 54 9.54 6.81 -15.92
CA THR A 54 9.29 6.71 -17.37
C THR A 54 7.94 7.28 -17.75
N GLU A 55 6.87 6.89 -17.04
CA GLU A 55 5.49 7.26 -17.36
C GLU A 55 5.02 8.54 -16.67
N ALA A 56 5.57 8.85 -15.49
CA ALA A 56 5.18 10.03 -14.74
C ALA A 56 5.65 11.32 -15.44
N THR A 57 4.74 12.27 -15.59
CA THR A 57 5.03 13.62 -16.08
C THR A 57 4.87 14.61 -14.95
N LEU A 58 5.84 15.51 -14.77
CA LEU A 58 5.71 16.64 -13.85
C LEU A 58 4.72 17.67 -14.43
N ILE A 59 3.58 17.86 -13.76
CA ILE A 59 2.49 18.73 -14.23
C ILE A 59 2.64 20.14 -13.62
N ALA A 60 3.06 20.21 -12.35
CA ALA A 60 3.32 21.45 -11.62
C ALA A 60 4.39 21.18 -10.54
N PRO A 61 4.91 22.22 -9.85
CA PRO A 61 5.66 22.00 -8.63
C PRO A 61 4.87 21.11 -7.68
N GLU A 62 5.54 20.07 -7.16
CA GLU A 62 4.96 19.10 -6.23
C GLU A 62 3.69 18.37 -6.73
N ARG A 63 3.52 18.27 -8.06
CA ARG A 63 2.45 17.48 -8.70
C ARG A 63 2.96 16.75 -9.94
N MET A 64 2.86 15.42 -9.93
CA MET A 64 3.14 14.55 -11.08
C MET A 64 1.88 13.78 -11.47
N GLY A 65 1.73 13.42 -12.74
CA GLY A 65 0.61 12.60 -13.17
C GLY A 65 0.91 11.69 -14.35
N TRP A 66 -0.09 10.92 -14.74
CA TRP A 66 -0.01 9.84 -15.71
C TRP A 66 -1.00 10.04 -16.86
N ALA A 67 -0.80 9.28 -17.95
CA ALA A 67 -1.61 9.38 -19.16
C ALA A 67 -3.10 9.03 -18.94
N ASP A 68 -3.42 8.31 -17.87
CA ASP A 68 -4.79 7.95 -17.49
C ASP A 68 -5.54 9.08 -16.75
N GLY A 69 -4.93 10.26 -16.63
CA GLY A 69 -5.50 11.43 -15.95
C GLY A 69 -5.37 11.40 -14.42
N SER A 70 -4.78 10.35 -13.85
CA SER A 70 -4.45 10.34 -12.42
C SER A 70 -3.21 11.18 -12.11
N TYR A 71 -3.14 11.68 -10.88
CA TYR A 71 -2.00 12.46 -10.41
C TYR A 71 -1.73 12.22 -8.93
N LEU A 72 -0.47 12.44 -8.54
CA LEU A 72 -0.01 12.54 -7.17
C LEU A 72 0.41 13.98 -6.89
N GLU A 73 -0.07 14.53 -5.79
CA GLU A 73 0.20 15.90 -5.36
C GLU A 73 0.65 15.94 -3.90
N VAL A 74 1.57 16.86 -3.60
CA VAL A 74 1.96 17.20 -2.23
C VAL A 74 1.75 18.69 -2.00
N THR A 75 0.88 19.03 -1.03
CA THR A 75 0.63 20.41 -0.60
C THR A 75 1.05 20.59 0.86
N GLY A 76 1.43 21.80 1.27
CA GLY A 76 1.85 22.06 2.65
C GLY A 76 2.93 23.12 2.79
N ASP A 77 3.52 23.16 3.97
CA ASP A 77 4.58 24.09 4.38
C ASP A 77 5.79 23.34 4.97
N GLU A 78 6.59 24.01 5.80
CA GLU A 78 7.81 23.46 6.41
C GLU A 78 7.54 22.46 7.54
N ASP A 79 6.33 22.46 8.12
CA ASP A 79 6.00 21.67 9.30
C ASP A 79 4.98 20.56 9.01
N ARG A 80 4.08 20.80 8.05
CA ARG A 80 2.98 19.89 7.73
C ARG A 80 2.70 19.83 6.24
N CYS A 81 2.28 18.66 5.78
CA CYS A 81 1.86 18.47 4.40
C CYS A 81 0.72 17.47 4.27
N THR A 82 0.10 17.48 3.08
CA THR A 82 -0.90 16.50 2.65
C THR A 82 -0.41 15.90 1.33
N VAL A 83 -0.36 14.56 1.28
CA VAL A 83 -0.09 13.80 0.06
C VAL A 83 -1.41 13.25 -0.45
N ARG A 84 -1.71 13.47 -1.74
CA ARG A 84 -2.95 13.05 -2.39
C ARG A 84 -2.64 12.23 -3.63
N ALA A 85 -3.32 11.11 -3.81
CA ALA A 85 -3.41 10.37 -5.06
C ALA A 85 -4.84 10.51 -5.58
N VAL A 86 -4.99 11.08 -6.77
CA VAL A 86 -6.29 11.48 -7.31
C VAL A 86 -6.43 10.96 -8.73
N ARG A 87 -7.64 10.53 -9.08
CA ARG A 87 -8.08 10.39 -10.47
C ARG A 87 -9.36 11.18 -10.63
N GLU A 88 -9.31 12.22 -11.47
CA GLU A 88 -10.47 13.04 -11.77
C GLU A 88 -11.44 12.27 -12.68
N GLY A 89 -12.73 12.50 -12.48
CA GLY A 89 -13.79 11.85 -13.25
C GLY A 89 -15.17 12.25 -12.73
N PRO A 90 -16.23 11.90 -13.45
CA PRO A 90 -17.59 12.09 -12.97
C PRO A 90 -17.85 11.19 -11.76
N ASP A 91 -18.72 11.64 -10.85
CA ASP A 91 -19.13 10.84 -9.70
C ASP A 91 -19.58 9.43 -10.15
N PRO A 92 -19.09 8.35 -9.51
CA PRO A 92 -19.45 7.01 -9.90
C PRO A 92 -20.91 6.72 -9.53
N ASP A 93 -21.62 5.98 -10.37
CA ASP A 93 -23.00 5.53 -10.08
C ASP A 93 -23.09 4.72 -8.77
N ASP A 94 -22.02 3.97 -8.47
CA ASP A 94 -21.83 3.24 -7.22
C ASP A 94 -20.50 3.67 -6.57
N PRO A 95 -20.54 4.58 -5.57
CA PRO A 95 -19.34 5.04 -4.87
C PRO A 95 -18.70 3.96 -4.01
N ASP A 96 -19.47 2.97 -3.56
CA ASP A 96 -19.00 1.89 -2.70
C ASP A 96 -18.41 0.72 -3.50
N ARG A 97 -18.53 0.75 -4.83
CA ARG A 97 -17.91 -0.22 -5.74
C ARG A 97 -16.41 -0.32 -5.46
N TYR A 98 -15.95 -1.56 -5.29
CA TYR A 98 -14.53 -1.87 -5.15
C TYR A 98 -13.74 -1.36 -6.36
N ASP A 99 -12.64 -0.65 -6.08
CA ASP A 99 -11.64 -0.25 -7.05
C ASP A 99 -10.24 -0.61 -6.52
N ALA A 100 -9.55 -1.50 -7.22
CA ALA A 100 -8.24 -1.99 -6.80
C ALA A 100 -7.16 -0.89 -6.80
N ILE A 101 -7.30 0.11 -7.66
CA ILE A 101 -6.33 1.21 -7.77
C ILE A 101 -6.51 2.15 -6.58
N GLU A 102 -7.77 2.48 -6.25
CA GLU A 102 -8.10 3.28 -5.06
C GLU A 102 -7.57 2.61 -3.77
N GLU A 103 -7.89 1.34 -3.56
CA GLU A 103 -7.47 0.61 -2.35
C GLU A 103 -5.95 0.34 -2.32
N GLY A 104 -5.31 0.18 -3.48
CA GLY A 104 -3.86 0.11 -3.62
C GLY A 104 -3.18 1.40 -3.15
N TRP A 105 -3.64 2.56 -3.64
CA TRP A 105 -3.14 3.86 -3.18
C TRP A 105 -3.31 4.06 -1.68
N ARG A 106 -4.43 3.63 -1.11
CA ARG A 106 -4.69 3.68 0.32
C ARG A 106 -3.65 2.90 1.11
N SER A 107 -3.41 1.66 0.71
CA SER A 107 -2.38 0.80 1.31
C SER A 107 -0.98 1.40 1.18
N PHE A 108 -0.62 1.95 0.03
CA PHE A 108 0.70 2.57 -0.16
C PHE A 108 0.87 3.85 0.66
N LEU A 109 -0.14 4.71 0.76
CA LEU A 109 -0.06 5.94 1.54
C LEU A 109 0.02 5.67 3.05
N VAL A 110 -0.56 4.58 3.56
CA VAL A 110 -0.29 4.12 4.93
C VAL A 110 1.19 3.81 5.14
N GLN A 111 1.84 3.13 4.19
CA GLN A 111 3.27 2.81 4.25
C GLN A 111 4.14 4.06 4.18
N LEU A 112 3.77 5.04 3.33
CA LEU A 112 4.45 6.34 3.25
C LEU A 112 4.37 7.10 4.57
N ARG A 113 3.18 7.14 5.19
CA ARG A 113 2.97 7.76 6.52
C ARG A 113 3.92 7.14 7.54
N HIS A 114 3.97 5.82 7.61
CA HIS A 114 4.85 5.12 8.54
C HIS A 114 6.32 5.49 8.32
N LEU A 115 6.79 5.47 7.06
CA LEU A 115 8.17 5.84 6.73
C LEU A 115 8.52 7.26 7.20
N LEU A 116 7.64 8.23 6.97
CA LEU A 116 7.93 9.65 7.23
C LEU A 116 7.74 10.05 8.71
N GLU A 117 6.73 9.49 9.39
CA GLU A 117 6.41 9.83 10.77
C GLU A 117 7.15 8.98 11.80
N ARG A 118 7.36 7.68 11.51
CA ARG A 118 8.09 6.77 12.41
C ARG A 118 9.58 6.71 12.13
N ARG A 119 10.00 7.03 10.90
CA ARG A 119 11.40 7.04 10.46
C ARG A 119 12.15 5.77 10.84
N PRO A 120 11.66 4.58 10.44
CA PRO A 120 12.34 3.33 10.73
C PRO A 120 13.72 3.29 10.04
N ASP A 121 14.67 2.67 10.72
CA ASP A 121 16.05 2.55 10.26
C ASP A 121 16.28 1.31 9.41
N GLY A 122 17.23 1.40 8.47
CA GLY A 122 17.63 0.29 7.62
C GLY A 122 16.75 0.09 6.38
N GLU A 123 17.08 -0.97 5.64
CA GLU A 123 16.41 -1.34 4.40
C GLU A 123 15.03 -1.91 4.68
N ARG A 124 14.05 -1.54 3.83
CA ARG A 124 12.71 -2.11 3.88
C ARG A 124 12.71 -3.47 3.20
N ARG A 125 12.12 -4.46 3.86
CA ARG A 125 11.74 -5.73 3.25
C ARG A 125 10.32 -6.09 3.64
N THR A 126 9.58 -6.68 2.72
CA THR A 126 8.16 -6.94 2.86
C THR A 126 7.78 -8.38 2.58
N LEU A 127 6.71 -8.80 3.24
CA LEU A 127 5.96 -10.00 2.91
C LEU A 127 4.60 -9.54 2.39
N TYR A 128 4.21 -10.04 1.22
CA TYR A 128 2.90 -9.80 0.64
C TYR A 128 2.12 -11.11 0.62
N LEU A 129 1.12 -11.19 1.49
CA LEU A 129 0.33 -12.38 1.69
C LEU A 129 -1.01 -12.20 0.99
N THR A 130 -1.44 -13.21 0.24
CA THR A 130 -2.72 -13.19 -0.48
C THR A 130 -3.49 -14.49 -0.26
N GLY A 131 -4.80 -14.43 -0.34
CA GLY A 131 -5.70 -15.57 -0.15
C GLY A 131 -7.14 -15.10 0.02
N HIS A 132 -8.02 -16.02 0.41
CA HIS A 132 -9.41 -15.72 0.75
C HIS A 132 -9.62 -15.85 2.25
N ALA A 133 -10.03 -14.75 2.89
CA ALA A 133 -10.32 -14.69 4.32
C ALA A 133 -11.37 -13.61 4.60
N THR A 134 -12.03 -13.68 5.76
CA THR A 134 -12.83 -12.57 6.27
C THR A 134 -11.91 -11.44 6.75
N GLY A 135 -12.43 -10.20 6.77
CA GLY A 135 -11.68 -9.07 7.36
C GLY A 135 -11.32 -9.33 8.82
N ARG A 136 -12.22 -9.94 9.59
CA ARG A 136 -11.97 -10.32 11.00
C ARG A 136 -10.80 -11.29 11.14
N GLU A 137 -10.72 -12.32 10.31
CA GLU A 137 -9.62 -13.29 10.34
C GLU A 137 -8.28 -12.64 9.99
N ALA A 138 -8.25 -11.79 8.96
CA ALA A 138 -7.05 -11.08 8.56
C ALA A 138 -6.56 -10.09 9.64
N LEU A 139 -7.47 -9.32 10.23
CA LEU A 139 -7.15 -8.44 11.35
C LEU A 139 -6.72 -9.22 12.61
N GLY A 140 -7.20 -10.45 12.77
CA GLY A 140 -6.84 -11.35 13.88
C GLY A 140 -5.45 -11.99 13.77
N LEU A 141 -4.69 -11.73 12.70
CA LEU A 141 -3.31 -12.24 12.55
C LEU A 141 -2.33 -11.65 13.57
N VAL A 142 -2.63 -10.45 14.08
CA VAL A 142 -1.85 -9.74 15.09
C VAL A 142 -2.76 -9.12 16.13
N ASP A 143 -2.36 -9.23 17.39
CA ASP A 143 -2.97 -8.46 18.46
C ASP A 143 -2.51 -7.00 18.34
N GLY A 144 -3.45 -6.06 18.37
CA GLY A 144 -3.13 -4.64 18.31
C GLY A 144 -4.34 -3.74 18.13
N ASP A 145 -4.10 -2.45 18.35
CA ASP A 145 -5.07 -1.41 18.01
C ASP A 145 -5.01 -1.17 16.50
N TRP A 146 -6.11 -1.45 15.82
CA TRP A 146 -6.23 -1.27 14.38
C TRP A 146 -6.76 0.12 14.05
N THR A 147 -6.09 0.79 13.11
CA THR A 147 -6.59 2.02 12.48
C THR A 147 -7.14 1.67 11.11
N THR A 148 -8.38 2.08 10.83
CA THR A 148 -8.99 1.91 9.51
C THR A 148 -8.69 3.10 8.61
N ASP A 149 -8.39 2.83 7.35
CA ASP A 149 -8.40 3.81 6.27
C ASP A 149 -9.46 3.33 5.26
N GLY A 150 -10.61 4.00 5.21
CA GLY A 150 -11.77 3.50 4.46
C GLY A 150 -12.36 2.19 5.02
N PRO A 151 -13.35 1.59 4.33
CA PRO A 151 -14.07 0.41 4.80
C PRO A 151 -13.31 -0.91 4.59
N ARG A 152 -12.27 -0.91 3.75
CA ARG A 152 -11.59 -2.12 3.25
C ARG A 152 -10.13 -2.24 3.66
N THR A 153 -9.54 -1.16 4.19
CA THR A 153 -8.13 -1.12 4.54
C THR A 153 -7.98 -0.82 6.03
N GLY A 154 -7.13 -1.60 6.70
CA GLY A 154 -6.79 -1.42 8.10
C GLY A 154 -5.29 -1.62 8.30
N TRP A 155 -4.71 -0.96 9.29
CA TRP A 155 -3.31 -1.12 9.60
C TRP A 155 -3.01 -1.04 11.10
N THR A 156 -1.91 -1.67 11.50
CA THR A 156 -1.36 -1.62 12.85
C THR A 156 0.15 -1.82 12.83
N ILE A 157 0.80 -1.64 13.98
CA ILE A 157 2.20 -2.01 14.20
C ILE A 157 2.21 -3.21 15.13
N ASP A 158 2.77 -4.33 14.68
CA ASP A 158 2.84 -5.54 15.50
C ASP A 158 3.85 -5.39 16.67
N ALA A 159 3.87 -6.37 17.57
CA ALA A 159 4.81 -6.36 18.70
C ALA A 159 6.30 -6.41 18.29
N GLY A 160 6.61 -6.82 17.07
CA GLY A 160 7.95 -6.80 16.48
C GLY A 160 8.32 -5.45 15.86
N GLY A 161 7.41 -4.47 15.87
CA GLY A 161 7.61 -3.17 15.24
C GLY A 161 7.37 -3.16 13.73
N HIS A 162 6.79 -4.23 13.18
CA HIS A 162 6.49 -4.31 11.75
C HIS A 162 5.18 -3.58 11.46
N LEU A 163 5.14 -2.82 10.38
CA LEU A 163 3.88 -2.28 9.87
C LEU A 163 3.10 -3.41 9.19
N VAL A 164 1.87 -3.63 9.62
CA VAL A 164 0.95 -4.59 9.02
C VAL A 164 -0.21 -3.81 8.40
N VAL A 165 -0.41 -3.97 7.09
CA VAL A 165 -1.54 -3.41 6.35
C VAL A 165 -2.39 -4.55 5.83
N VAL A 166 -3.68 -4.54 6.13
CA VAL A 166 -4.68 -5.49 5.64
C VAL A 166 -5.60 -4.75 4.68
N ALA A 167 -5.81 -5.30 3.49
CA ALA A 167 -6.79 -4.84 2.52
C ALA A 167 -7.68 -6.01 2.06
N THR A 168 -8.98 -5.79 1.96
CA THR A 168 -9.95 -6.82 1.54
C THR A 168 -10.86 -6.31 0.44
N ARG A 169 -11.34 -7.22 -0.42
CA ARG A 169 -12.28 -6.85 -1.49
C ARG A 169 -13.67 -6.46 -0.95
N ALA A 170 -14.15 -7.19 0.04
CA ALA A 170 -15.33 -6.80 0.82
C ALA A 170 -14.92 -5.87 1.99
N PRO A 171 -15.82 -5.05 2.56
CA PRO A 171 -15.54 -4.32 3.79
C PRO A 171 -15.01 -5.21 4.92
N LEU A 172 -14.15 -4.66 5.78
CA LEU A 172 -13.46 -5.41 6.85
C LEU A 172 -14.43 -6.02 7.88
N ASP A 173 -15.62 -5.45 8.03
CA ASP A 173 -16.69 -5.94 8.90
C ASP A 173 -17.65 -6.92 8.22
N HIS A 174 -17.48 -7.17 6.92
CA HIS A 174 -18.29 -8.11 6.16
C HIS A 174 -18.06 -9.55 6.66
N PRO A 175 -19.12 -10.35 6.88
CA PRO A 175 -19.00 -11.68 7.49
C PRO A 175 -18.42 -12.74 6.55
N ASP A 176 -18.56 -12.55 5.24
CA ASP A 176 -18.11 -13.52 4.25
C ASP A 176 -16.66 -13.29 3.82
N ALA A 177 -15.95 -14.38 3.57
CA ALA A 177 -14.59 -14.34 3.05
C ALA A 177 -14.54 -13.71 1.66
N SER A 178 -13.52 -12.91 1.42
CA SER A 178 -13.22 -12.32 0.11
C SER A 178 -11.72 -12.34 -0.14
N ARG A 179 -11.28 -11.96 -1.34
CA ARG A 179 -9.86 -11.77 -1.60
C ARG A 179 -9.30 -10.78 -0.57
N ALA A 180 -8.27 -11.23 0.13
CA ALA A 180 -7.60 -10.51 1.20
C ALA A 180 -6.10 -10.45 0.91
N GLU A 181 -5.52 -9.32 1.26
CA GLU A 181 -4.12 -8.99 1.04
C GLU A 181 -3.55 -8.45 2.36
N VAL A 182 -2.39 -8.97 2.76
CA VAL A 182 -1.68 -8.50 3.96
C VAL A 182 -0.26 -8.13 3.55
N THR A 183 0.10 -6.87 3.74
CA THR A 183 1.48 -6.39 3.54
C THR A 183 2.13 -6.20 4.90
N VAL A 184 3.18 -6.97 5.16
CA VAL A 184 4.01 -6.83 6.37
C VAL A 184 5.30 -6.14 5.97
N SER A 185 5.48 -4.90 6.40
CA SER A 185 6.69 -4.09 6.18
C SER A 185 7.63 -4.17 7.37
N THR A 186 8.83 -4.68 7.11
CA THR A 186 9.94 -4.76 8.06
C THR A 186 11.05 -3.81 7.66
N TYR A 187 11.84 -3.33 8.62
CA TYR A 187 12.96 -2.42 8.37
C TYR A 187 14.18 -2.89 9.16
N GLY A 188 15.33 -2.94 8.50
CA GLY A 188 16.62 -3.19 9.15
C GLY A 188 16.85 -4.60 9.67
N LEU A 189 15.93 -5.54 9.43
CA LEU A 189 16.16 -6.96 9.75
C LEU A 189 17.36 -7.48 8.95
N GLY A 190 18.11 -8.43 9.52
CA GLY A 190 19.07 -9.27 8.79
C GLY A 190 18.40 -10.48 8.13
N ASP A 191 19.11 -11.22 7.28
CA ASP A 191 18.52 -12.32 6.48
C ASP A 191 17.87 -13.42 7.32
N ALA A 192 18.53 -13.82 8.41
CA ALA A 192 18.00 -14.84 9.32
C ALA A 192 16.73 -14.37 10.04
N GLU A 193 16.69 -13.10 10.46
CA GLU A 193 15.54 -12.51 11.15
C GLU A 193 14.35 -12.36 10.20
N PHE A 194 14.60 -11.92 8.97
CA PHE A 194 13.56 -11.84 7.94
C PHE A 194 13.04 -13.21 7.53
N ALA A 195 13.91 -14.22 7.41
CA ALA A 195 13.50 -15.60 7.15
C ALA A 195 12.61 -16.15 8.27
N ALA A 196 12.96 -15.90 9.54
CA ALA A 196 12.14 -16.28 10.69
C ALA A 196 10.79 -15.54 10.70
N CYS A 197 10.79 -14.24 10.39
CA CYS A 197 9.57 -13.44 10.23
C CYS A 197 8.66 -14.05 9.15
N ARG A 198 9.22 -14.41 7.99
CA ARG A 198 8.50 -15.07 6.90
C ARG A 198 7.89 -16.41 7.31
N GLU A 199 8.60 -17.24 8.06
CA GLU A 199 8.08 -18.53 8.53
C GLU A 199 6.88 -18.34 9.48
N ILE A 200 6.98 -17.38 10.40
CA ILE A 200 5.91 -17.03 11.34
C ILE A 200 4.67 -16.57 10.57
N TRP A 201 4.83 -15.62 9.65
CA TRP A 201 3.72 -15.04 8.90
C TRP A 201 3.09 -16.04 7.92
N THR A 202 3.90 -16.85 7.24
CA THR A 202 3.41 -17.95 6.39
C THR A 202 2.51 -18.89 7.18
N LYS A 203 2.95 -19.31 8.38
CA LYS A 203 2.18 -20.22 9.24
C LYS A 203 0.89 -19.60 9.76
N ARG A 204 0.93 -18.33 10.18
CA ARG A 204 -0.26 -17.60 10.65
C ARG A 204 -1.29 -17.52 9.53
N TRP A 205 -0.86 -17.10 8.34
CA TRP A 205 -1.74 -16.90 7.20
C TRP A 205 -2.38 -18.18 6.69
N SER A 206 -1.61 -19.26 6.55
CA SER A 206 -2.15 -20.55 6.10
C SER A 206 -3.15 -21.20 7.07
N THR A 207 -3.24 -20.69 8.31
CA THR A 207 -4.23 -21.17 9.29
C THR A 207 -5.60 -20.53 9.08
N VAL A 208 -5.66 -19.34 8.49
CA VAL A 208 -6.89 -18.53 8.40
C VAL A 208 -7.37 -18.28 6.97
N ALA A 209 -6.49 -18.39 5.98
CA ALA A 209 -6.82 -18.08 4.59
C ALA A 209 -6.82 -19.32 3.70
N ASP A 210 -7.85 -19.42 2.88
CA ASP A 210 -7.87 -20.33 1.75
C ASP A 210 -6.97 -19.79 0.63
N GLU A 211 -6.37 -20.69 -0.15
CA GLU A 211 -5.47 -20.35 -1.26
C GLU A 211 -4.30 -19.43 -0.82
N ALA A 212 -3.84 -19.60 0.43
CA ALA A 212 -2.79 -18.78 1.02
C ALA A 212 -1.49 -18.83 0.22
N ALA A 213 -1.01 -17.66 -0.19
CA ALA A 213 0.27 -17.45 -0.83
C ALA A 213 1.07 -16.33 -0.14
N VAL A 214 2.40 -16.41 -0.20
CA VAL A 214 3.32 -15.41 0.35
C VAL A 214 4.38 -15.04 -0.69
N THR A 215 4.41 -13.78 -1.08
CA THR A 215 5.36 -13.18 -2.03
C THR A 215 6.36 -12.32 -1.27
N HIS A 216 7.61 -12.36 -1.72
CA HIS A 216 8.74 -11.56 -1.22
C HIS A 216 9.80 -11.43 -2.32
N ALA A 217 10.86 -10.66 -2.08
CA ALA A 217 12.03 -10.61 -2.97
C ALA A 217 12.56 -12.04 -3.25
N GLY A 218 12.86 -12.36 -4.50
CA GLY A 218 13.14 -13.71 -4.99
C GLY A 218 11.92 -14.48 -5.52
N THR A 219 10.73 -13.86 -5.51
CA THR A 219 9.48 -14.42 -6.05
C THR A 219 9.05 -13.61 -7.28
N PRO A 220 8.48 -14.24 -8.33
CA PRO A 220 7.81 -13.49 -9.40
C PRO A 220 6.61 -12.70 -8.86
N ALA A 221 6.09 -11.78 -9.67
CA ALA A 221 4.86 -11.07 -9.34
C ALA A 221 3.73 -12.06 -9.02
N PRO A 222 2.90 -11.79 -7.99
CA PRO A 222 1.76 -12.64 -7.67
C PRO A 222 0.77 -12.63 -8.84
N THR A 223 0.18 -13.78 -9.15
CA THR A 223 -0.93 -13.86 -10.11
C THR A 223 -2.17 -13.21 -9.50
N GLY A 224 -2.64 -12.13 -10.14
CA GLY A 224 -3.84 -11.37 -9.75
C GLY A 224 -5.11 -12.20 -9.76
#